data_AF-K0W5R2-F1
#
_entry.id   AF-K0W5R2-F1
#
_cell.length_a   1.000
_cell.length_b   1.000
_cell.length_c   1.000
_cell.angle_alpha   90.00
_cell.angle_beta   90.00
_cell.angle_gamma   90.00
#
_symmetry.space_group_name_H-M   'P 1'
#
loop_
_entity.id
_entity.type
_entity.pdbx_description
1 polymer ?
#
loop_
_entity_poly.entity_id
_entity_poly.type
_entity_poly.pdbx_seq_one_letter_code
_entity_poly.pdbx_strand_id
1 'polypeptide(L)' 'RKHGAAPSQVALAWVLKRSPVMLPIPGTSKVKHLEENVAAVDITLSDEEFSALDAEGRKVFKAA' A
#
# COMPACT_ATOMS: atom_id res chain seq x y z
N ARG A 1 12.69 -1.02 -4.12
CA ARG A 1 11.97 -2.27 -4.45
C ARG A 1 12.45 -3.38 -3.49
N LYS A 2 11.97 -3.39 -2.24
CA LYS A 2 12.42 -4.33 -1.19
C LYS A 2 11.57 -5.60 -1.12
N HIS A 3 10.27 -5.49 -1.43
CA HIS A 3 9.28 -6.54 -1.26
C HIS A 3 9.02 -7.41 -2.51
N GLY A 4 9.74 -7.17 -3.62
CA GLY A 4 9.47 -7.87 -4.89
C GLY A 4 8.06 -7.65 -5.47
N ALA A 5 7.29 -6.71 -4.92
CA ALA A 5 5.90 -6.47 -5.22
C ALA A 5 5.67 -5.30 -6.18
N ALA A 6 4.51 -5.28 -6.84
CA ALA A 6 4.10 -4.15 -7.66
C ALA A 6 3.87 -2.90 -6.78
N PRO A 7 4.09 -1.68 -7.31
CA PRO A 7 3.90 -0.45 -6.53
C PRO A 7 2.49 -0.31 -5.91
N SER A 8 1.45 -0.76 -6.62
CA SER A 8 0.06 -0.78 -6.12
C SER A 8 -0.10 -1.65 -4.87
N GLN A 9 0.58 -2.79 -4.81
CA GLN A 9 0.53 -3.68 -3.65
C GLN A 9 1.20 -3.04 -2.43
N VAL A 10 2.35 -2.38 -2.63
CA VAL A 10 3.03 -1.64 -1.54
C VAL A 10 2.16 -0.50 -1.04
N ALA A 11 1.48 0.22 -1.95
CA ALA A 11 0.55 1.28 -1.56
C ALA A 11 -0.64 0.73 -0.75
N LEU A 12 -1.20 -0.41 -1.15
CA LEU A 12 -2.32 -1.02 -0.44
C LEU A 12 -1.90 -1.57 0.93
N ALA A 13 -0.74 -2.22 1.03
CA ALA A 13 -0.14 -2.66 2.30
C ALA A 13 0.11 -1.48 3.26
N TRP A 14 0.55 -0.34 2.73
CA TRP A 14 0.70 0.89 3.51
C TRP A 14 -0.62 1.42 4.05
N VAL A 15 -1.70 1.38 3.25
CA VAL A 15 -3.04 1.75 3.74
C VAL A 15 -3.48 0.77 4.84
N LEU A 16 -3.36 -0.54 4.61
CA LEU A 16 -3.77 -1.59 5.55
C LEU A 16 -3.06 -1.47 6.91
N LYS A 17 -1.77 -1.12 6.95
CA LYS A 17 -1.00 -0.97 8.21
C LYS A 17 -1.49 0.19 9.11
N ARG A 18 -2.24 1.17 8.57
CA ARG A 18 -2.67 2.36 9.34
C ARG A 18 -3.58 2.05 10.52
N SER A 19 -4.37 0.97 10.44
CA SER A 19 -5.31 0.60 11.49
C SER A 19 -5.73 -0.87 11.35
N PRO A 20 -5.90 -1.61 12.46
CA PRO A 20 -6.40 -2.99 12.41
C PRO A 20 -7.84 -3.12 11.87
N VAL A 21 -8.58 -2.01 11.80
CA VAL A 21 -9.95 -1.97 11.23
C VAL A 21 -10.00 -1.26 9.87
N MET A 22 -8.86 -1.08 9.20
CA MET A 22 -8.81 -0.46 7.90
C MET A 22 -9.34 -1.41 6.81
N LEU A 23 -10.39 -0.99 6.11
CA LEU A 23 -11.00 -1.74 5.00
C LEU A 23 -10.92 -0.94 3.68
N PRO A 24 -9.79 -0.99 2.95
CA PRO A 24 -9.70 -0.34 1.65
C PRO A 24 -10.59 -1.06 0.62
N ILE A 25 -11.19 -0.31 -0.30
CA ILE A 25 -12.08 -0.82 -1.36
C ILE A 25 -11.48 -0.58 -2.76
N PRO A 26 -10.33 -1.20 -3.09
CA PRO A 26 -9.65 -0.96 -4.36
C PRO A 26 -10.45 -1.54 -5.54
N GLY A 27 -10.82 -0.69 -6.48
CA GLY A 27 -11.49 -1.10 -7.72
C GLY A 27 -10.51 -1.54 -8.81
N THR A 28 -10.90 -2.53 -9.63
CA THR A 28 -10.18 -2.92 -10.83
C THR A 28 -11.10 -3.65 -11.82
N SER A 29 -10.80 -3.55 -13.12
CA SER A 29 -11.48 -4.30 -14.19
C SER A 29 -10.67 -5.50 -14.71
N LYS A 30 -9.45 -5.73 -14.18
CA LYS A 30 -8.54 -6.79 -14.62
C LYS A 30 -8.31 -7.80 -13.51
N VAL A 31 -8.44 -9.09 -13.84
CA VAL A 31 -8.20 -10.21 -12.91
C VAL A 31 -6.80 -10.16 -12.32
N LYS A 32 -5.77 -9.90 -13.15
CA LYS A 32 -4.38 -9.77 -12.65
C LYS A 32 -4.23 -8.71 -11.54
N HIS A 33 -4.86 -7.55 -11.71
CA HIS A 33 -4.81 -6.51 -10.67
C HIS A 33 -5.63 -6.90 -9.43
N LEU A 34 -6.69 -7.70 -9.59
CA LEU A 34 -7.43 -8.24 -8.45
C LEU A 34 -6.51 -9.17 -7.64
N GLU A 35 -5.78 -10.06 -8.31
CA GLU A 35 -4.80 -10.94 -7.66
C GLU A 35 -3.70 -10.15 -6.95
N GLU A 36 -3.15 -9.11 -7.59
CA GLU A 36 -2.18 -8.21 -6.98
C GLU A 36 -2.75 -7.49 -5.75
N ASN A 37 -3.98 -6.94 -5.84
CA ASN A 37 -4.65 -6.27 -4.73
C ASN A 37 -4.85 -7.21 -3.53
N VAL A 38 -5.26 -8.47 -3.78
CA VAL A 38 -5.41 -9.47 -2.72
C VAL A 38 -4.07 -9.80 -2.09
N ALA A 39 -3.03 -10.06 -2.89
CA ALA A 39 -1.70 -10.42 -2.39
C ALA A 39 -1.00 -9.28 -1.63
N ALA A 40 -1.52 -8.04 -1.66
CA ALA A 40 -0.98 -6.95 -0.86
C ALA A 40 -1.12 -7.17 0.65
N VAL A 41 -2.08 -7.99 1.10
CA VAL A 41 -2.29 -8.30 2.52
C VAL A 41 -1.11 -9.06 3.14
N ASP A 42 -0.37 -9.81 2.32
CA ASP A 42 0.78 -10.60 2.75
C ASP A 42 2.06 -9.76 2.90
N ILE A 43 2.02 -8.49 2.46
CA ILE A 43 3.17 -7.57 2.56
C ILE A 43 3.16 -6.90 3.93
N THR A 44 4.07 -7.33 4.80
CA THR A 44 4.30 -6.66 6.09
C THR A 44 5.36 -5.58 5.92
N LEU A 45 4.96 -4.31 6.10
CA LEU A 45 5.89 -3.19 6.15
C LEU A 45 6.44 -3.03 7.57
N SER A 46 7.76 -2.80 7.68
CA SER A 46 8.35 -2.37 8.96
C SER A 46 7.84 -0.98 9.35
N ASP A 47 8.05 -0.59 10.61
CA ASP A 47 7.63 0.74 11.08
C ASP A 47 8.45 1.85 10.40
N GLU A 48 9.72 1.57 10.08
CA GLU A 48 10.58 2.48 9.31
C GLU A 48 10.08 2.64 7.88
N GLU A 49 9.71 1.53 7.22
CA GLU A 49 9.17 1.58 5.85
C GLU A 49 7.84 2.32 5.80
N PHE A 50 6.95 2.06 6.75
CA PHE A 50 5.69 2.78 6.89
C PHE A 50 5.92 4.27 7.09
N SER A 51 6.79 4.65 8.04
CA SER A 51 7.08 6.04 8.37
C SER A 51 7.69 6.79 7.18
N ALA A 52 8.58 6.15 6.42
CA ALA A 52 9.16 6.71 5.22
C ALA A 52 8.12 6.97 4.14
N LEU A 53 7.26 5.99 3.82
CA LEU A 53 6.18 6.14 2.84
C LEU A 53 5.17 7.22 3.27
N ASP A 54 4.83 7.27 4.55
CA ASP A 54 3.88 8.23 5.11
C ASP A 54 4.42 9.67 5.09
N ALA A 55 5.72 9.85 5.34
CA ALA A 55 6.39 11.14 5.19
C ALA A 55 6.39 11.61 3.72
N GLU A 56 6.74 10.74 2.77
CA GLU A 56 6.75 11.10 1.35
C GLU A 56 5.34 11.40 0.83
N GLY A 57 4.34 10.57 1.17
CA GLY A 57 2.94 10.81 0.79
C GLY A 57 2.42 12.16 1.29
N ARG A 58 2.76 12.55 2.54
CA ARG A 58 2.42 13.88 3.08
C ARG A 58 3.11 15.03 2.36
N LYS A 59 4.40 14.88 2.00
CA LYS A 59 5.13 15.91 1.25
C LYS A 59 4.48 16.16 -0.10
N VAL A 60 4.19 15.08 -0.84
CA VAL A 60 3.54 15.16 -2.15
C VAL A 60 2.15 15.78 -2.04
N PHE A 61 1.33 15.35 -1.07
CA PHE A 61 -0.02 15.89 -0.88
C PHE A 61 -0.03 17.40 -0.56
N LYS A 62 0.94 17.89 0.22
CA LYS A 62 1.05 19.32 0.54
C LYS A 62 1.55 20.18 -0.63
N ALA A 63 2.24 19.58 -1.59
CA ALA A 63 2.78 20.26 -2.75
C ALA A 63 1.79 20.28 -3.94
N ALA A 64 0.69 19.54 -3.85
CA ALA A 64 -0.41 19.50 -4.81
C ALA A 64 -1.52 20.47 -4.41
#